data_AF-A0A2E8SBH8-F1
#
_entry.id   AF-A0A2E8SBH8-F1
#
_cell.length_a   1.000
_cell.length_b   1.000
_cell.length_c   1.000
_cell.angle_alpha   90.00
_cell.angle_beta   90.00
_cell.angle_gamma   90.00
#
_symmetry.space_group_name_H-M   'P 1'
#
loop_
_entity.id
_entity.type
_entity.pdbx_description
1 polymer ?
#
loop_
_entity_poly.entity_id
_entity_poly.type
_entity_poly.pdbx_seq_one_letter_code
_entity_poly.pdbx_strand_id
1 'polypeptide(L)' 'MNESKDKKLALIAELTENAVSLWGAKRTEAAANNIREAANHILKVNEAKIDDSEAPLFHPPIQNPNSSA' A
#
# COMPACT_ATOMS: atom_id res chain seq x y z
N MET A 1 16.42 -15.65 -11.88
CA MET A 1 15.14 -15.52 -11.16
C MET A 1 14.80 -14.05 -11.07
N ASN A 2 13.53 -13.66 -11.20
CA ASN A 2 13.10 -12.26 -11.27
C ASN A 2 12.67 -11.82 -9.87
N GLU A 3 13.53 -11.09 -9.15
CA GLU A 3 13.35 -10.75 -7.73
C GLU A 3 11.96 -10.15 -7.41
N SER A 4 11.40 -9.32 -8.31
CA SER A 4 10.07 -8.73 -8.11
C SER A 4 8.95 -9.79 -8.14
N LYS A 5 9.09 -10.80 -9.01
CA LYS A 5 8.15 -11.93 -9.09
C LYS A 5 8.22 -12.77 -7.81
N ASP A 6 9.43 -12.98 -7.29
CA ASP A 6 9.64 -13.79 -6.09
C ASP A 6 9.10 -13.08 -4.83
N LYS A 7 9.29 -11.76 -4.72
CA LYS A 7 8.69 -10.92 -3.66
C LYS A 7 7.16 -10.95 -3.69
N LYS A 8 6.56 -10.89 -4.88
CA LYS A 8 5.11 -10.97 -5.04
C LYS A 8 4.54 -12.32 -4.59
N LEU A 9 5.20 -13.41 -4.95
CA LEU A 9 4.76 -14.75 -4.54
C LEU A 9 4.85 -14.93 -3.03
N ALA A 10 5.93 -14.44 -2.40
CA ALA A 10 6.08 -14.45 -0.96
C ALA A 10 4.97 -13.66 -0.25
N LEU A 11 4.68 -12.44 -0.73
CA LEU A 11 3.62 -11.60 -0.16
C LEU A 11 2.23 -12.22 -0.32
N ILE A 12 1.93 -12.84 -1.46
CA ILE A 12 0.66 -13.55 -1.66
C ILE A 12 0.53 -14.71 -0.66
N ALA A 13 1.61 -15.47 -0.44
CA ALA A 13 1.60 -16.57 0.51
C ALA A 13 1.32 -16.09 1.94
N GLU A 14 2.02 -15.04 2.38
CA GLU A 14 1.82 -14.43 3.70
C GLU A 14 0.39 -13.92 3.90
N LEU A 15 -0.14 -13.16 2.92
CA LEU A 15 -1.51 -12.65 2.99
C LEU A 15 -2.55 -13.78 2.99
N THR A 16 -2.27 -14.87 2.26
CA THR A 16 -3.14 -16.04 2.24
C THR A 16 -3.14 -16.75 3.59
N GLU A 17 -1.97 -16.97 4.19
CA GLU A 17 -1.85 -17.60 5.51
C GLU A 17 -2.59 -16.78 6.59
N ASN A 18 -2.39 -15.47 6.59
CA ASN A 18 -3.09 -14.55 7.49
C ASN A 18 -4.61 -14.58 7.26
N ALA A 19 -5.06 -14.59 6.01
CA ALA A 19 -6.48 -14.69 5.68
C ALA A 19 -7.09 -16.02 6.14
N VAL A 20 -6.39 -17.14 5.97
CA VAL A 20 -6.85 -18.46 6.47
C VAL A 20 -7.00 -18.42 7.99
N SER A 21 -6.02 -17.86 8.69
CA SER A 21 -6.04 -17.76 10.15
C SER A 21 -7.18 -16.89 10.68
N LEU A 22 -7.45 -15.74 10.03
CA LEU A 22 -8.45 -14.77 10.48
C LEU A 22 -9.88 -15.09 10.03
N TRP A 23 -10.04 -15.61 8.81
CA TRP A 23 -11.34 -15.71 8.14
C TRP A 23 -11.74 -17.16 7.82
N GLY A 24 -10.83 -18.11 7.97
CA GLY A 24 -11.01 -19.50 7.59
C GLY A 24 -10.76 -19.76 6.09
N ALA A 25 -10.46 -21.02 5.77
CA ALA A 25 -10.06 -21.44 4.42
C ALA A 25 -11.12 -21.13 3.35
N LYS A 26 -12.40 -21.42 3.62
CA LYS A 26 -13.50 -21.21 2.65
C LYS A 26 -13.64 -19.74 2.22
N ARG A 27 -13.53 -18.81 3.18
CA ARG A 27 -13.63 -17.38 2.88
C ARG A 27 -12.37 -16.86 2.19
N THR A 28 -11.21 -17.42 2.54
CA THR A 28 -9.93 -17.11 1.89
C THR A 28 -9.92 -17.51 0.43
N GLU A 29 -10.41 -18.71 0.11
CA GLU A 29 -10.52 -19.19 -1.26
C GLU A 29 -11.41 -18.29 -2.12
N ALA A 30 -12.59 -17.91 -1.59
CA ALA A 30 -13.48 -16.96 -2.26
C ALA A 30 -12.84 -15.57 -2.46
N ALA A 31 -11.92 -15.16 -1.59
CA ALA A 31 -11.21 -13.88 -1.62
C ALA A 31 -9.86 -13.93 -2.35
N ALA A 32 -9.48 -15.05 -2.99
CA ALA A 32 -8.15 -15.23 -3.55
C ALA A 32 -7.75 -14.15 -4.57
N ASN A 33 -8.70 -13.64 -5.37
CA ASN A 33 -8.43 -12.54 -6.29
C ASN A 33 -8.12 -11.23 -5.56
N ASN A 34 -8.86 -10.92 -4.51
CA ASN A 34 -8.63 -9.73 -3.70
C ASN A 34 -7.27 -9.78 -3.01
N ILE A 35 -6.83 -10.96 -2.56
CA ILE A 35 -5.50 -11.16 -1.97
C ILE A 35 -4.40 -10.88 -3.01
N ARG A 36 -4.56 -11.36 -4.25
CA ARG A 36 -3.61 -11.09 -5.34
C ARG A 36 -3.55 -9.60 -5.71
N GLU A 37 -4.70 -8.93 -5.75
CA GLU A 37 -4.77 -7.48 -6.02
C GLU A 37 -4.14 -6.67 -4.89
N ALA A 38 -4.42 -7.02 -3.63
CA ALA A 38 -3.79 -6.39 -2.48
C ALA A 38 -2.27 -6.52 -2.52
N ALA A 39 -1.74 -7.71 -2.82
CA ALA A 39 -0.31 -7.92 -2.97
C ALA A 39 0.31 -7.03 -4.07
N ASN A 40 -0.37 -6.86 -5.21
CA ASN A 40 0.08 -5.95 -6.27
C ASN A 40 0.12 -4.49 -5.79
N HIS A 41 -0.94 -4.04 -5.11
CA HIS A 41 -1.01 -2.65 -4.63
C HIS A 41 0.05 -2.35 -3.58
N ILE A 42 0.26 -3.26 -2.63
CA ILE A 42 1.30 -3.12 -1.60
C ILE A 42 2.68 -3.00 -2.24
N LEU A 43 3.00 -3.88 -3.21
CA LEU A 43 4.28 -3.80 -3.91
C LEU A 43 4.42 -2.49 -4.69
N LYS A 44 3.38 -2.06 -5.40
CA LYS A 44 3.40 -0.79 -6.15
C LYS A 44 3.67 0.40 -5.23
N VAL A 45 3.10 0.42 -4.03
CA VAL A 45 3.32 1.48 -3.05
C VAL A 45 4.74 1.39 -2.46
N ASN A 46 5.21 0.19 -2.12
CA ASN A 46 6.55 0.00 -1.55
C ASN A 46 7.68 0.29 -2.55
N GLU A 47 7.45 0.07 -3.85
CA GLU A 47 8.41 0.38 -4.92
C GLU A 47 8.28 1.84 -5.41
N ALA A 48 7.25 2.57 -5.00
CA ALA A 48 7.09 3.97 -5.37
C ALA A 48 8.21 4.80 -4.73
N LYS A 49 8.97 5.52 -5.56
CA LYS A 49 9.93 6.50 -5.08
C LYS A 49 9.14 7.68 -4.50
N ILE A 50 9.29 7.91 -3.21
CA ILE A 50 8.83 9.14 -2.57
C ILE A 50 9.87 10.20 -2.91
N ASP A 51 9.46 11.20 -3.67
CA ASP A 51 10.28 12.35 -4.00
C ASP A 51 9.98 13.46 -2.99
N ASP A 52 10.94 13.72 -2.10
CA ASP A 52 10.83 14.78 -1.09
C ASP A 52 11.23 16.16 -1.64
N SER A 53 11.55 16.27 -2.93
CA SER A 53 11.96 17.54 -3.54
C SER A 53 10.80 18.49 -3.85
N GLU A 54 9.57 18.00 -3.93
CA GLU A 54 8.38 18.85 -4.05
C GLU A 54 7.80 19.19 -2.67
N ALA A 55 7.62 20.49 -2.42
CA ALA A 55 6.87 20.96 -1.26
C ALA A 55 5.42 20.46 -1.34
N PRO A 56 4.79 20.02 -0.23
CA PRO A 56 3.40 19.59 -0.23
C PRO A 56 2.47 20.69 -0.79
N LEU A 57 1.64 20.35 -1.78
CA LEU A 57 0.74 21.28 -2.49
C LEU A 57 -0.30 21.98 -1.61
N PHE A 58 -0.51 21.52 -0.37
CA PHE A 58 -1.49 22.05 0.55
C PHE A 58 -0.81 22.74 1.73
N HIS A 59 -0.40 24.00 1.53
CA HIS A 59 -0.23 24.91 2.65
C HIS A 59 -1.58 25.58 2.91
N PRO A 60 -2.24 25.40 4.08
CA PRO A 60 -3.24 26.37 4.48
C PRO A 60 -2.56 27.75 4.46
N PRO A 61 -3.22 28.81 3.97
CA PRO A 61 -2.61 30.13 3.93
C PRO A 61 -2.13 30.45 5.34
N ILE A 62 -0.82 30.72 5.47
CA ILE A 62 -0.26 31.24 6.70
C ILE A 62 -0.92 32.60 6.88
N GLN A 63 -1.95 32.66 7.73
CA GLN A 63 -2.54 33.92 8.14
C GLN A 63 -1.44 34.67 8.88
N ASN A 64 -0.79 35.62 8.20
CA ASN A 64 0.06 36.58 8.86
C ASN A 64 -0.83 37.35 9.86
N PRO A 65 -0.59 37.27 11.18
CA PRO A 65 -1.38 38.02 12.16
C PRO A 65 -1.17 39.54 12.08
N ASN A 66 -0.34 40.03 11.14
CA ASN A 66 0.00 41.44 10.98
C ASN A 66 -0.61 42.13 9.74
N SER A 67 -1.54 41.50 9.01
CA SER A 67 -2.36 42.25 8.02
C SER A 67 -3.55 42.92 8.70
N SER A 68 -3.25 43.88 9.57
CA SER A 68 -4.20 44.88 10.08
C SER A 68 -3.41 46.15 10.37
N ALA A 69 -3.12 46.92 9.32
CA ALA A 69 -2.91 48.37 9.31
C ALA A 69 -2.69 48.83 7.86
#